data_AF-A0A1V4ZVY7-F1
#
_entry.id   AF-A0A1V4ZVY7-F1
#
_cell.length_a   1.000
_cell.length_b   1.000
_cell.length_c   1.000
_cell.angle_alpha   90.00
_cell.angle_beta   90.00
_cell.angle_gamma   90.00
#
_symmetry.space_group_name_H-M   'P 1'
#
loop_
_entity.id
_entity.type
_entity.pdbx_description
1 polymer ?
#
loop_
_entity_poly.entity_id
_entity_poly.type
_entity_poly.pdbx_seq_one_letter_code
_entity_poly.pdbx_strand_id
1 'polypeptide(L)'
;MIGIDVGGANVKVAYGDRADTIYCPLWQEAPLHDILSRYDTGEGDGVAVVMSGELADCFLNKMEGIRWIVDTVKEVFPGAVFYGTDGKFHDSPVPALAAANWLASAAYLNTLYPDGILVDMGSTTTDIIPLTNPPSLHGLTDLARLQKGYLLYTGLLRTTLPAILRSVCLDNIPTPVGAEYFAASADAHLVLGHINLTDYTCDTPDGKGKDRESCLRRLARVVCSDLEEIGEVGAMQVAGEFWRVQGAMIREAVSDAQKRSGARTILTAGIGAGLLAPYLGALDLSRELGPVADALPAFAVMEVFKRSRG
;
A
#
# COMPACT_ATOMS: atom_id res chain seq x y z
N MET A 1 8.57 -0.11 -23.85
CA MET A 1 7.38 0.42 -23.15
C MET A 1 7.64 0.39 -21.66
N ILE A 2 7.30 1.46 -20.95
CA ILE A 2 7.60 1.66 -19.53
C ILE A 2 6.30 2.00 -18.78
N GLY A 3 6.15 1.44 -17.60
CA GLY A 3 5.14 1.81 -16.63
C GLY A 3 5.75 2.53 -15.44
N ILE A 4 5.13 3.61 -14.98
CA ILE A 4 5.64 4.41 -13.86
C ILE A 4 4.52 4.60 -12.84
N ASP A 5 4.79 4.32 -11.56
CA ASP A 5 3.95 4.71 -10.43
C ASP A 5 4.69 5.76 -9.60
N VAL A 6 4.22 7.00 -9.67
CA VAL A 6 4.75 8.13 -8.90
C VAL A 6 4.00 8.21 -7.58
N GLY A 7 4.55 7.57 -6.55
CA GLY A 7 4.07 7.66 -5.18
C GLY A 7 4.62 8.87 -4.43
N GLY A 8 4.12 9.10 -3.21
CA GLY A 8 4.59 10.24 -2.40
C GLY A 8 6.03 10.11 -1.92
N ALA A 9 6.45 8.89 -1.57
CA ALA A 9 7.76 8.61 -0.97
C ALA A 9 8.72 7.85 -1.91
N ASN A 10 8.17 7.17 -2.91
CA ASN A 10 8.91 6.29 -3.80
C ASN A 10 8.33 6.41 -5.21
N VAL A 11 9.20 6.23 -6.19
CA VAL A 11 8.84 6.04 -7.59
C VAL A 11 9.12 4.59 -7.94
N LYS A 12 8.18 3.96 -8.63
CA LYS A 12 8.32 2.59 -9.12
C LYS A 12 8.29 2.60 -10.63
N VAL A 13 9.25 1.93 -11.25
CA VAL A 13 9.38 1.87 -12.71
C VAL A 13 9.38 0.42 -13.15
N ALA A 14 8.45 0.03 -14.02
CA ALA A 14 8.34 -1.30 -14.61
C ALA A 14 8.69 -1.26 -16.09
N TYR A 15 9.52 -2.20 -16.55
CA TYR A 15 9.99 -2.31 -17.92
C TYR A 15 10.22 -3.78 -18.27
N GLY A 16 9.50 -4.27 -19.28
CA GLY A 16 9.49 -5.71 -19.58
C GLY A 16 8.92 -6.53 -18.42
N ASP A 17 9.71 -7.46 -17.91
CA ASP A 17 9.43 -8.33 -16.75
C ASP A 17 10.18 -7.89 -15.48
N ARG A 18 10.73 -6.66 -15.48
CA ARG A 18 11.52 -6.10 -14.39
C ARG A 18 10.84 -4.89 -13.79
N ALA A 19 11.16 -4.61 -12.54
CA ALA A 19 10.77 -3.37 -11.91
C ALA A 19 11.80 -2.92 -10.87
N ASP A 20 11.91 -1.60 -10.72
CA ASP A 20 12.73 -0.94 -9.72
C ASP A 20 11.83 -0.10 -8.80
N THR A 21 12.15 -0.07 -7.51
CA THR A 21 11.55 0.84 -6.53
C THR A 21 12.65 1.77 -6.02
N ILE A 22 12.47 3.07 -6.23
CA ILE A 22 13.47 4.10 -5.91
C ILE A 22 12.87 5.07 -4.91
N TYR A 23 13.59 5.33 -3.82
CA TYR A 23 13.21 6.35 -2.85
C TYR A 23 13.23 7.74 -3.50
N CYS A 24 12.08 8.41 -3.49
CA CYS A 24 11.85 9.70 -4.11
C CYS A 24 10.78 10.46 -3.29
N PRO A 25 11.16 11.08 -2.17
CA PRO A 25 10.23 11.81 -1.33
C PRO A 25 9.81 13.11 -2.02
N LEU A 26 8.58 13.16 -2.52
CA LEU A 26 8.04 14.34 -3.23
C LEU A 26 8.09 15.62 -2.38
N TRP A 27 8.08 15.48 -1.06
CA TRP A 27 8.13 16.59 -0.11
C TRP A 27 9.55 17.14 0.17
N GLN A 28 10.62 16.60 -0.45
CA GLN A 28 12.02 17.04 -0.26
C GLN A 28 12.81 17.04 -1.58
N GLU A 29 12.87 18.19 -2.28
CA GLU A 29 13.66 18.41 -3.52
C GLU A 29 13.69 17.20 -4.46
N ALA A 30 12.51 16.63 -4.71
CA ALA A 30 12.35 15.29 -5.29
C ALA A 30 13.09 15.15 -6.62
N PRO A 31 14.11 14.29 -6.73
CA PRO A 31 14.91 14.14 -7.96
C PRO A 31 14.18 13.28 -8.99
N LEU A 32 12.87 13.48 -9.16
CA LEU A 32 12.02 12.68 -10.03
C LEU A 32 12.53 12.71 -11.47
N HIS A 33 12.87 13.89 -11.99
CA HIS A 33 13.48 14.05 -13.31
C HIS A 33 14.73 13.16 -13.45
N ASP A 34 15.73 13.31 -12.57
CA ASP A 34 17.00 12.59 -12.64
C ASP A 34 16.86 11.07 -12.46
N ILE A 35 15.86 10.64 -11.69
CA ILE A 35 15.52 9.22 -11.56
C ILE A 35 14.97 8.71 -12.88
N LEU A 36 14.00 9.42 -13.46
CA LEU A 36 13.32 9.02 -14.68
C LEU A 36 14.22 9.06 -15.92
N SER A 37 15.16 10.01 -16.02
CA SER A 37 16.12 10.10 -17.13
C SER A 37 17.00 8.85 -17.27
N ARG A 38 17.16 8.04 -16.22
CA ARG A 38 17.91 6.78 -16.28
C ARG A 38 17.20 5.70 -17.10
N TYR A 39 15.89 5.86 -17.30
CA TYR A 39 15.03 4.94 -18.02
C TYR A 39 14.70 5.44 -19.43
N ASP A 40 15.16 6.63 -19.80
CA ASP A 40 15.04 7.12 -21.17
C ASP A 40 16.03 6.39 -22.09
N THR A 41 15.49 5.56 -22.97
CA THR A 41 16.25 4.78 -23.95
C THR A 41 16.27 5.45 -25.33
N GLY A 42 15.61 6.61 -25.51
CA GLY A 42 15.55 7.34 -26.78
C GLY A 42 14.70 6.66 -27.87
N GLU A 43 14.27 5.42 -27.68
CA GLU A 43 13.24 4.78 -28.50
C GLU A 43 11.89 5.34 -28.04
N GLY A 44 10.98 5.67 -28.98
CA GLY A 44 9.65 6.26 -28.73
C GLY A 44 8.68 5.31 -28.01
N ASP A 45 9.16 4.73 -26.93
CA ASP A 45 8.53 3.76 -26.08
C ASP A 45 7.29 4.38 -25.45
N GLY A 46 6.18 3.66 -25.53
CA GLY A 46 4.99 4.04 -24.80
C GLY A 46 5.33 4.20 -23.31
N VAL A 47 5.13 5.39 -22.75
CA VAL A 47 5.28 5.62 -21.30
C VAL A 47 3.90 5.81 -20.72
N ALA A 48 3.52 4.92 -19.82
CA ALA A 48 2.25 4.95 -19.13
C ALA A 48 2.49 5.21 -17.64
N VAL A 49 1.80 6.19 -17.09
CA VAL A 49 2.06 6.68 -15.73
C VAL A 49 0.79 6.62 -14.90
N VAL A 50 0.94 6.24 -13.65
CA VAL A 50 -0.07 6.39 -12.61
C VAL A 50 0.55 7.13 -11.42
N MET A 51 -0.27 7.81 -10.61
CA MET A 51 0.22 8.57 -9.47
C MET A 51 -0.64 8.35 -8.23
N SER A 52 0.04 8.44 -7.09
CA SER A 52 -0.54 8.50 -5.73
C SER A 52 0.16 9.52 -4.83
N GLY A 53 1.20 10.20 -5.34
CA GLY A 53 1.98 11.21 -4.64
C GLY A 53 1.46 12.64 -4.75
N GLU A 54 0.34 12.88 -5.43
CA GLU A 54 -0.14 14.24 -5.74
C GLU A 54 -0.60 15.07 -4.54
N LEU A 55 -0.67 14.44 -3.35
CA LEU A 55 -1.01 15.07 -2.06
C LEU A 55 0.21 15.23 -1.14
N ALA A 56 1.44 15.11 -1.65
CA ALA A 56 2.63 15.37 -0.84
C ALA A 56 2.59 16.79 -0.24
N ASP A 57 3.09 16.93 1.00
CA ASP A 57 2.98 18.15 1.82
C ASP A 57 3.57 19.41 1.19
N CYS A 58 4.41 19.26 0.16
CA CYS A 58 4.99 20.37 -0.60
C CYS A 58 3.98 21.06 -1.53
N PHE A 59 2.86 20.43 -1.87
CA PHE A 59 1.86 20.99 -2.77
C PHE A 59 0.73 21.67 -2.00
N LEU A 60 0.32 22.87 -2.43
CA LEU A 60 -0.78 23.62 -1.82
C LEU A 60 -2.12 22.88 -2.00
N ASN A 61 -2.28 22.17 -3.11
CA ASN A 61 -3.47 21.39 -3.41
C ASN A 61 -3.18 20.26 -4.41
N LYS A 62 -4.16 19.36 -4.53
CA LYS A 62 -4.09 18.17 -5.40
C LYS A 62 -3.75 18.49 -6.87
N MET A 63 -4.32 19.55 -7.42
CA MET A 63 -4.10 19.92 -8.83
C MET A 63 -2.70 20.47 -9.09
N GLU A 64 -2.09 21.09 -8.10
CA GLU A 64 -0.68 21.50 -8.19
C GLU A 64 0.23 20.28 -8.25
N GLY A 65 0.05 19.31 -7.34
CA GLY A 65 0.81 18.06 -7.37
C GLY A 65 0.65 17.28 -8.68
N ILE A 66 -0.58 17.19 -9.20
CA ILE A 66 -0.84 16.57 -10.52
C ILE A 66 -0.05 17.28 -11.62
N ARG A 67 -0.12 18.61 -11.69
CA ARG A 67 0.59 19.39 -12.73
C ARG A 67 2.08 19.18 -12.65
N TRP A 68 2.65 19.30 -11.45
CA TRP A 68 4.08 19.10 -11.24
C TRP A 68 4.54 17.71 -11.70
N ILE A 69 3.83 16.64 -11.30
CA ILE A 69 4.17 15.28 -11.73
C ILE A 69 4.06 15.14 -13.26
N VAL A 70 2.97 15.64 -13.86
CA VAL A 70 2.77 15.55 -15.32
C VAL A 70 3.86 16.28 -16.09
N ASP A 71 4.18 17.51 -15.68
CA ASP A 71 5.17 18.35 -16.35
C ASP A 71 6.57 17.73 -16.23
N THR A 72 6.99 17.32 -15.02
CA THR A 72 8.30 16.67 -14.79
C THR A 72 8.45 15.35 -15.55
N VAL A 73 7.41 14.51 -15.59
CA VAL A 73 7.43 13.28 -16.38
C VAL A 73 7.55 13.61 -17.88
N LYS A 74 6.84 14.62 -18.37
CA LYS A 74 6.84 15.00 -19.79
C LYS A 74 8.11 15.70 -20.25
N GLU A 75 8.86 16.32 -19.36
CA GLU A 75 10.21 16.82 -19.65
C GLU A 75 11.15 15.68 -20.04
N VAL A 76 11.04 14.52 -19.38
CA VAL A 76 11.82 13.32 -19.70
C VAL A 76 11.18 12.53 -20.85
N PHE A 77 9.86 12.37 -20.82
CA PHE A 77 9.09 11.54 -21.75
C PHE A 77 7.95 12.34 -22.40
N PRO A 78 8.21 13.10 -23.48
CA PRO A 78 7.20 13.98 -24.08
C PRO A 78 5.90 13.28 -24.52
N GLY A 79 6.00 11.98 -24.86
CA GLY A 79 4.87 11.14 -25.27
C GLY A 79 4.16 10.41 -24.12
N ALA A 80 4.47 10.70 -22.86
CA ALA A 80 3.87 10.03 -21.71
C ALA A 80 2.35 10.28 -21.62
N VAL A 81 1.64 9.22 -21.24
CA VAL A 81 0.20 9.25 -20.93
C VAL A 81 -0.06 8.82 -19.49
N PHE A 82 -1.10 9.36 -18.89
CA PHE A 82 -1.39 9.24 -17.47
C PHE A 82 -2.75 8.58 -17.26
N TYR A 83 -2.80 7.50 -16.48
CA TYR A 83 -4.03 6.76 -16.21
C TYR A 83 -4.83 7.42 -15.09
N GLY A 84 -6.10 7.71 -15.36
CA GLY A 84 -7.00 8.37 -14.43
C GLY A 84 -7.97 7.42 -13.74
N THR A 85 -8.53 7.89 -12.63
CA THR A 85 -9.65 7.27 -11.90
C THR A 85 -10.91 7.09 -12.74
N ASP A 86 -11.01 7.75 -13.91
CA ASP A 86 -12.07 7.55 -14.89
C ASP A 86 -11.84 6.36 -15.83
N GLY A 87 -10.74 5.62 -15.62
CA GLY A 87 -10.36 4.45 -16.41
C GLY A 87 -9.79 4.80 -17.79
N LYS A 88 -9.29 6.03 -17.97
CA LYS A 88 -8.78 6.54 -19.25
C LYS A 88 -7.35 7.03 -19.13
N PHE A 89 -6.67 7.07 -20.28
CA PHE A 89 -5.39 7.74 -20.41
C PHE A 89 -5.59 9.20 -20.83
N HIS A 90 -4.84 10.09 -20.18
CA HIS A 90 -4.81 11.52 -20.45
C HIS A 90 -3.39 11.95 -20.79
N ASP A 91 -3.24 12.99 -21.59
CA ASP A 91 -1.96 13.60 -21.96
C ASP A 91 -1.73 14.96 -21.29
N SER A 92 -2.60 15.34 -20.36
CA SER A 92 -2.61 16.65 -19.73
C SER A 92 -3.10 16.54 -18.28
N PRO A 93 -2.72 17.48 -17.40
CA PRO A 93 -3.08 17.43 -16.01
C PRO A 93 -4.59 17.63 -15.84
N VAL A 94 -5.28 16.57 -15.40
CA VAL A 94 -6.72 16.58 -15.08
C VAL A 94 -6.97 16.05 -13.67
N PRO A 95 -8.05 16.48 -12.99
CA PRO A 95 -8.35 16.01 -11.63
C PRO A 95 -8.48 14.50 -11.50
N ALA A 96 -8.84 13.80 -12.58
CA ALA A 96 -9.01 12.36 -12.59
C ALA A 96 -7.69 11.59 -12.37
N LEU A 97 -6.52 12.18 -12.62
CA LEU A 97 -5.21 11.50 -12.49
C LEU A 97 -4.83 11.14 -11.06
N ALA A 98 -5.47 11.76 -10.08
CA ALA A 98 -5.18 11.56 -8.68
C ALA A 98 -5.51 10.16 -8.17
N ALA A 99 -4.58 9.54 -7.43
CA ALA A 99 -4.77 8.28 -6.70
C ALA A 99 -5.35 7.14 -7.57
N ALA A 100 -4.83 6.98 -8.79
CA ALA A 100 -5.31 5.96 -9.74
C ALA A 100 -4.51 4.64 -9.69
N ASN A 101 -3.50 4.54 -8.83
CA ASN A 101 -2.55 3.41 -8.76
C ASN A 101 -3.25 2.07 -8.48
N TRP A 102 -4.16 2.03 -7.50
CA TRP A 102 -4.96 0.84 -7.20
C TRP A 102 -5.94 0.47 -8.34
N LEU A 103 -6.44 1.47 -9.08
CA LEU A 103 -7.35 1.24 -10.21
C LEU A 103 -6.62 0.64 -11.42
N ALA A 104 -5.38 1.06 -11.68
CA ALA A 104 -4.54 0.45 -12.71
C ALA A 104 -4.30 -1.04 -12.39
N SER A 105 -3.93 -1.36 -11.15
CA SER A 105 -3.79 -2.74 -10.66
C SER A 105 -5.07 -3.55 -10.85
N ALA A 106 -6.23 -2.98 -10.50
CA ALA A 106 -7.52 -3.65 -10.66
C ALA A 106 -7.87 -3.90 -12.14
N ALA A 107 -7.63 -2.92 -13.02
CA ALA A 107 -7.88 -3.05 -14.45
C ALA A 107 -7.01 -4.13 -15.10
N TYR A 108 -5.73 -4.21 -14.69
CA TYR A 108 -4.85 -5.29 -15.12
C TYR A 108 -5.32 -6.66 -14.60
N LEU A 109 -5.49 -6.80 -13.28
CA LEU A 109 -5.78 -8.08 -12.65
C LEU A 109 -7.16 -8.62 -13.02
N ASN A 110 -8.16 -7.78 -13.30
CA ASN A 110 -9.48 -8.22 -13.76
C ASN A 110 -9.38 -9.11 -15.02
N THR A 111 -8.40 -8.87 -15.89
CA THR A 111 -8.23 -9.69 -17.10
C THR A 111 -7.71 -11.10 -16.83
N LEU A 112 -7.03 -11.30 -15.69
CA LEU A 112 -6.46 -12.58 -15.29
C LEU A 112 -7.38 -13.29 -14.29
N TYR A 113 -8.02 -12.52 -13.42
CA TYR A 113 -8.86 -12.96 -12.31
C TYR A 113 -10.18 -12.18 -12.31
N PRO A 114 -11.06 -12.41 -13.30
CA PRO A 114 -12.31 -11.64 -13.45
C PRO A 114 -13.29 -11.87 -12.30
N ASP A 115 -13.13 -12.97 -11.54
CA ASP A 115 -13.88 -13.26 -10.32
C ASP A 115 -13.07 -13.01 -9.03
N GLY A 116 -12.00 -12.22 -9.14
CA GLY A 116 -11.06 -11.97 -8.06
C GLY A 116 -11.42 -10.79 -7.16
N ILE A 117 -10.73 -10.72 -6.03
CA ILE A 117 -10.62 -9.56 -5.17
C ILE A 117 -9.15 -9.34 -4.81
N LEU A 118 -8.65 -8.14 -5.06
CA LEU A 118 -7.30 -7.74 -4.67
C LEU A 118 -7.29 -7.27 -3.22
N VAL A 119 -6.35 -7.79 -2.42
CA VAL A 119 -6.03 -7.37 -1.06
C VAL A 119 -4.58 -6.90 -1.05
N ASP A 120 -4.35 -5.60 -1.23
CA ASP A 120 -3.02 -5.01 -1.27
C ASP A 120 -2.70 -4.33 0.06
N MET A 121 -1.80 -4.93 0.85
CA MET A 121 -1.39 -4.37 2.13
C MET A 121 -0.01 -3.70 2.02
N GLY A 122 -0.04 -2.38 2.06
CA GLY A 122 1.14 -1.55 2.18
C GLY A 122 1.60 -1.36 3.63
N SER A 123 2.51 -0.41 3.84
CA SER A 123 3.00 -0.07 5.18
C SER A 123 1.95 0.63 6.04
N THR A 124 1.00 1.34 5.44
CA THR A 124 0.01 2.19 6.13
C THR A 124 -1.42 1.70 5.96
N THR A 125 -1.78 1.23 4.77
CA THR A 125 -3.17 0.92 4.37
C THR A 125 -3.28 -0.48 3.79
N THR A 126 -4.50 -0.99 3.77
CA THR A 126 -4.89 -2.22 3.08
C THR A 126 -6.04 -1.92 2.13
N ASP A 127 -5.80 -2.09 0.83
CA ASP A 127 -6.80 -1.90 -0.22
C ASP A 127 -7.52 -3.23 -0.50
N ILE A 128 -8.86 -3.20 -0.58
CA ILE A 128 -9.71 -4.36 -0.80
C ILE A 128 -10.59 -4.10 -2.02
N ILE A 129 -10.13 -4.50 -3.20
CA ILE A 129 -10.69 -4.07 -4.48
C ILE A 129 -11.33 -5.26 -5.22
N PRO A 130 -12.67 -5.33 -5.31
CA PRO A 130 -13.33 -6.37 -6.09
C PRO A 130 -13.10 -6.16 -7.58
N LEU A 131 -12.68 -7.22 -8.27
CA LEU A 131 -12.34 -7.16 -9.69
C LEU A 131 -13.54 -7.51 -10.59
N THR A 132 -14.70 -7.90 -10.03
CA THR A 132 -15.84 -8.43 -10.80
C THR A 132 -16.58 -7.40 -11.66
N ASN A 133 -16.45 -6.11 -11.36
CA ASN A 133 -17.10 -5.05 -12.12
C ASN A 133 -16.23 -3.77 -12.15
N PRO A 134 -15.16 -3.73 -12.98
CA PRO A 134 -14.23 -2.60 -13.02
C PRO A 134 -14.87 -1.22 -13.25
N PRO A 135 -15.89 -1.05 -14.13
CA PRO A 135 -16.56 0.24 -14.28
C PRO A 135 -17.16 0.81 -12.99
N SER A 136 -17.55 -0.04 -12.03
CA SER A 136 -18.08 0.42 -10.73
C SER A 136 -17.02 1.03 -9.80
N LEU A 137 -15.74 0.86 -10.15
CA LEU A 137 -14.61 1.43 -9.43
C LEU A 137 -14.22 2.82 -9.93
N HIS A 138 -14.72 3.23 -11.11
CA HIS A 138 -14.33 4.50 -11.71
C HIS A 138 -14.85 5.68 -10.87
N GLY A 139 -13.97 6.66 -10.65
CA GLY A 139 -14.26 7.87 -9.89
C GLY A 139 -14.43 7.65 -8.38
N LEU A 140 -14.15 6.46 -7.84
CA LEU A 140 -14.19 6.25 -6.40
C LEU A 140 -13.10 7.07 -5.70
N THR A 141 -13.53 7.94 -4.79
CA THR A 141 -12.64 8.67 -3.88
C THR A 141 -12.25 7.81 -2.70
N ASP A 142 -11.18 8.16 -1.99
CA ASP A 142 -10.80 7.45 -0.76
C ASP A 142 -11.90 7.46 0.30
N LEU A 143 -12.67 8.55 0.41
CA LEU A 143 -13.85 8.59 1.27
C LEU A 143 -14.88 7.53 0.87
N ALA A 144 -15.19 7.42 -0.42
CA ALA A 144 -16.12 6.40 -0.90
C ALA A 144 -15.57 4.98 -0.70
N ARG A 145 -14.26 4.79 -0.83
CA ARG A 145 -13.58 3.51 -0.58
C ARG A 145 -13.64 3.14 0.91
N LEU A 146 -13.39 4.07 1.82
CA LEU A 146 -13.55 3.89 3.28
C LEU A 146 -15.00 3.49 3.62
N GLN A 147 -15.99 4.22 3.10
CA GLN A 147 -17.42 3.91 3.31
C GLN A 147 -17.83 2.54 2.77
N LYS A 148 -17.21 2.09 1.67
CA LYS A 148 -17.47 0.78 1.07
C LYS A 148 -16.71 -0.36 1.74
N GLY A 149 -15.70 -0.08 2.56
CA GLY A 149 -14.77 -1.08 3.10
C GLY A 149 -13.70 -1.53 2.09
N TYR A 150 -13.46 -0.75 1.03
CA TYR A 150 -12.42 -1.01 0.01
C TYR A 150 -11.06 -0.41 0.37
N LEU A 151 -11.00 0.35 1.45
CA LEU A 151 -9.78 0.93 2.00
C LEU A 151 -9.88 0.79 3.52
N LEU A 152 -8.90 0.09 4.12
CA LEU A 152 -8.71 0.06 5.56
C LEU A 152 -7.45 0.83 5.90
N TYR A 153 -7.53 1.72 6.90
CA TYR A 153 -6.38 2.51 7.36
C TYR A 153 -5.52 1.73 8.36
N THR A 154 -5.14 0.53 7.96
CA THR A 154 -4.17 -0.31 8.67
C THR A 154 -3.25 -1.00 7.68
N GLY A 155 -1.97 -1.11 8.02
CA GLY A 155 -0.95 -1.73 7.20
C GLY A 155 0.14 -2.36 8.05
N LEU A 156 1.13 -2.93 7.37
CA LEU A 156 2.11 -3.80 8.01
C LEU A 156 3.04 -3.08 8.99
N LEU A 157 3.31 -1.77 8.81
CA LEU A 157 4.39 -1.10 9.55
C LEU A 157 3.96 0.10 10.40
N ARG A 158 3.05 0.94 9.91
CA ARG A 158 2.85 2.31 10.42
C ARG A 158 1.57 2.50 11.24
N THR A 159 0.76 1.47 11.45
CA THR A 159 -0.49 1.63 12.20
C THR A 159 -0.18 1.79 13.69
N THR A 160 -0.54 2.93 14.28
CA THR A 160 -0.52 3.08 15.74
C THR A 160 -1.49 2.10 16.39
N LEU A 161 -1.06 1.35 17.40
CA LEU A 161 -1.89 0.32 18.05
C LEU A 161 -3.27 0.85 18.51
N PRO A 162 -3.38 1.99 19.23
CA PRO A 162 -4.68 2.52 19.66
C PRO A 162 -5.64 2.94 18.54
N ALA A 163 -5.19 3.02 17.28
CA ALA A 163 -6.11 3.30 16.16
C ALA A 163 -7.14 2.18 15.99
N ILE A 164 -6.75 0.93 16.26
CA ILE A 164 -7.60 -0.25 16.00
C ILE A 164 -7.78 -1.13 17.23
N LEU A 165 -6.85 -1.10 18.18
CA LEU A 165 -6.89 -1.86 19.42
C LEU A 165 -7.46 -1.00 20.55
N ARG A 166 -8.45 -1.50 21.29
CA ARG A 166 -9.09 -0.77 22.42
C ARG A 166 -8.80 -1.38 23.77
N SER A 167 -8.57 -2.68 23.82
CA SER A 167 -8.21 -3.41 25.03
C SER A 167 -7.43 -4.66 24.63
N VAL A 168 -6.56 -5.10 25.54
CA VAL A 168 -5.84 -6.37 25.46
C VAL A 168 -6.18 -7.23 26.67
N CYS A 169 -6.06 -8.55 26.54
CA CYS A 169 -6.22 -9.45 27.67
C CYS A 169 -4.84 -9.77 28.26
N LEU A 170 -4.50 -9.15 29.39
CA LEU A 170 -3.27 -9.45 30.13
C LEU A 170 -3.62 -10.32 31.33
N ASP A 171 -3.02 -11.50 31.41
CA ASP A 171 -3.29 -12.48 32.48
C ASP A 171 -4.79 -12.73 32.74
N ASN A 172 -5.57 -12.83 31.66
CA ASN A 172 -7.03 -12.99 31.66
C ASN A 172 -7.83 -11.77 32.15
N ILE A 173 -7.19 -10.61 32.29
CA ILE A 173 -7.83 -9.35 32.68
C ILE A 173 -7.93 -8.45 31.44
N PRO A 174 -9.14 -7.96 31.08
CA PRO A 174 -9.30 -6.93 30.07
C PRO A 174 -8.64 -5.62 30.51
N THR A 175 -7.57 -5.23 29.83
CA THR A 175 -6.78 -4.04 30.10
C THR A 175 -6.97 -3.06 28.94
N PRO A 176 -7.51 -1.85 29.18
CA PRO A 176 -7.59 -0.81 28.16
C PRO A 176 -6.20 -0.39 27.67
N VAL A 177 -6.09 0.00 26.40
CA VAL A 177 -4.84 0.57 25.86
C VAL A 177 -4.83 2.10 26.00
N GLY A 178 -3.65 2.66 26.25
CA GLY A 178 -3.42 4.10 26.18
C GLY A 178 -3.58 4.64 24.75
N ALA A 179 -3.98 5.90 24.61
CA ALA A 179 -4.21 6.53 23.30
C ALA A 179 -2.93 7.05 22.63
N GLU A 180 -1.81 7.08 23.36
CA GLU A 180 -0.53 7.63 22.91
C GLU A 180 0.15 6.76 21.84
N TYR A 181 0.95 7.41 20.99
CA TYR A 181 1.72 6.73 19.94
C TYR A 181 3.00 6.10 20.51
N PHE A 182 2.84 5.03 21.29
CA PHE A 182 3.97 4.30 21.88
C PHE A 182 4.54 3.20 20.99
N ALA A 183 3.67 2.54 20.22
CA ALA A 183 4.01 1.40 19.38
C ALA A 183 3.28 1.50 18.03
N ALA A 184 3.91 0.94 16.99
CA ALA A 184 3.36 0.79 15.65
C ALA A 184 3.17 -0.69 15.29
N SER A 185 2.41 -0.96 14.23
CA SER A 185 2.18 -2.33 13.75
C SER A 185 3.48 -3.07 13.46
N ALA A 186 4.52 -2.39 12.96
CA ALA A 186 5.84 -2.99 12.78
C ALA A 186 6.40 -3.63 14.07
N ASP A 187 6.16 -3.02 15.24
CA ASP A 187 6.61 -3.59 16.52
C ASP A 187 5.92 -4.93 16.80
N ALA A 188 4.60 -4.98 16.61
CA ALA A 188 3.83 -6.21 16.80
C ALA A 188 4.22 -7.29 15.79
N HIS A 189 4.33 -6.94 14.50
CA HIS A 189 4.70 -7.89 13.45
C HIS A 189 6.13 -8.40 13.62
N LEU A 190 7.09 -7.59 14.08
CA LEU A 190 8.45 -8.03 14.30
C LEU A 190 8.54 -9.03 15.46
N VAL A 191 7.92 -8.75 16.62
CA VAL A 191 8.00 -9.65 17.78
C VAL A 191 7.25 -10.97 17.56
N LEU A 192 6.21 -10.96 16.71
CA LEU A 192 5.48 -12.15 16.25
C LEU A 192 6.21 -12.93 15.14
N GLY A 193 7.31 -12.39 14.60
CA GLY A 193 8.06 -13.01 13.50
C GLY A 193 7.36 -12.93 12.14
N HIS A 194 6.37 -12.05 11.98
CA HIS A 194 5.71 -11.79 10.70
C HIS A 194 6.61 -11.03 9.73
N ILE A 195 7.53 -10.21 10.27
CA ILE A 195 8.53 -9.47 9.50
C ILE A 195 9.90 -9.64 10.16
N ASN A 196 10.95 -9.42 9.39
CA ASN A 196 12.32 -9.37 9.89
C ASN A 196 12.78 -7.92 10.12
N LEU A 197 14.01 -7.75 10.64
CA LEU A 197 14.56 -6.42 10.95
C LEU A 197 14.74 -5.53 9.71
N THR A 198 15.05 -6.12 8.55
CA THR A 198 15.23 -5.37 7.30
C THR A 198 13.90 -4.88 6.70
N ASP A 199 12.79 -5.53 7.02
CA ASP A 199 11.45 -5.11 6.61
C ASP A 199 10.93 -3.91 7.44
N TYR A 200 11.44 -3.71 8.66
CA TYR A 200 11.11 -2.57 9.52
C TYR A 200 11.78 -1.30 9.00
N THR A 201 11.24 -0.75 7.92
CA THR A 201 11.83 0.38 7.19
C THR A 201 11.38 1.75 7.71
N CYS A 202 10.23 1.86 8.37
CA CYS A 202 9.75 3.13 8.94
C CYS A 202 10.49 3.51 10.23
N ASP A 203 10.38 4.78 10.62
CA ASP A 203 10.89 5.24 11.91
C ASP A 203 10.11 4.62 13.07
N THR A 204 10.79 4.37 14.17
CA THR A 204 10.18 3.87 15.40
C THR A 204 9.51 5.01 16.18
N PRO A 205 8.37 4.78 16.86
CA PRO A 205 7.67 5.83 17.62
C PRO A 205 8.54 6.59 18.64
N ASP A 206 9.52 5.92 19.27
CA ASP A 206 10.40 6.52 20.27
C ASP A 206 11.80 6.92 19.75
N GLY A 207 12.02 6.80 18.43
CA GLY A 207 13.31 7.08 17.79
C GLY A 207 14.46 6.14 18.20
N LYS A 208 14.17 5.01 18.85
CA LYS A 208 15.18 4.05 19.34
C LYS A 208 15.37 2.87 18.37
N GLY A 209 16.00 1.81 18.87
CA GLY A 209 16.28 0.59 18.11
C GLY A 209 15.02 -0.08 17.55
N LYS A 210 15.22 -0.82 16.46
CA LYS A 210 14.22 -1.67 15.82
C LYS A 210 14.37 -3.14 16.21
N ASP A 211 15.33 -3.46 17.07
CA ASP A 211 15.54 -4.81 17.58
C ASP A 211 14.32 -5.27 18.40
N ARG A 212 14.26 -6.59 18.63
CA ARG A 212 13.14 -7.23 19.31
C ARG A 212 12.91 -6.69 20.72
N GLU A 213 13.96 -6.44 21.49
CA GLU A 213 13.84 -5.93 22.86
C GLU A 213 13.28 -4.50 22.86
N SER A 214 13.76 -3.65 21.95
CA SER A 214 13.20 -2.30 21.76
C SER A 214 11.72 -2.32 21.38
N CYS A 215 11.29 -3.24 20.51
CA CYS A 215 9.89 -3.42 20.14
C CYS A 215 9.02 -3.85 21.32
N LEU A 216 9.48 -4.83 22.11
CA LEU A 216 8.77 -5.27 23.32
C LEU A 216 8.59 -4.13 24.33
N ARG A 217 9.62 -3.28 24.53
CA ARG A 217 9.50 -2.10 25.41
C ARG A 217 8.44 -1.12 24.91
N ARG A 218 8.35 -0.88 23.60
CA ARG A 218 7.28 -0.05 23.01
C ARG A 218 5.90 -0.66 23.20
N LEU A 219 5.76 -1.97 22.99
CA LEU A 219 4.51 -2.70 23.18
C LEU A 219 4.03 -2.66 24.64
N ALA A 220 4.93 -2.78 25.62
CA ALA A 220 4.56 -2.68 27.03
C ALA A 220 3.96 -1.31 27.41
N ARG A 221 4.46 -0.23 26.82
CA ARG A 221 3.94 1.13 27.05
C ARG A 221 2.51 1.34 26.56
N VAL A 222 2.03 0.50 25.63
CA VAL A 222 0.65 0.56 25.12
C VAL A 222 -0.38 0.37 26.23
N VAL A 223 -0.02 -0.37 27.28
CA VAL A 223 -0.84 -0.56 28.48
C VAL A 223 -0.30 0.22 29.69
N CYS A 224 0.43 1.31 29.42
CA CYS A 224 1.05 2.17 30.44
C CYS A 224 2.04 1.45 31.37
N SER A 225 2.72 0.41 30.86
CA SER A 225 3.64 -0.45 31.61
C SER A 225 5.05 -0.43 31.00
N ASP A 226 5.97 -1.16 31.62
CA ASP A 226 7.26 -1.56 31.08
C ASP A 226 7.51 -3.08 31.17
N LEU A 227 8.69 -3.52 30.74
CA LEU A 227 9.06 -4.94 30.74
C LEU A 227 9.41 -5.49 32.13
N GLU A 228 9.68 -4.65 33.13
CA GLU A 228 9.90 -5.12 34.50
C GLU A 228 8.57 -5.55 35.13
N GLU A 229 7.47 -4.88 34.77
CA GLU A 229 6.13 -5.16 35.29
C GLU A 229 5.40 -6.30 34.56
N ILE A 230 5.24 -6.23 33.24
CA ILE A 230 4.46 -7.24 32.48
C ILE A 230 5.32 -8.31 31.79
N GLY A 231 6.65 -8.16 31.84
CA GLY A 231 7.58 -9.06 31.18
C GLY A 231 7.43 -9.13 29.66
N GLU A 232 8.21 -10.02 29.05
CA GLU A 232 8.08 -10.32 27.63
C GLU A 232 6.73 -10.96 27.29
N VAL A 233 6.19 -11.79 28.18
CA VAL A 233 4.91 -12.48 27.97
C VAL A 233 3.76 -11.48 27.80
N GLY A 234 3.66 -10.46 28.66
CA GLY A 234 2.64 -9.43 28.54
C GLY A 234 2.80 -8.58 27.28
N ALA A 235 4.03 -8.20 26.92
CA ALA A 235 4.29 -7.47 25.68
C ALA A 235 3.92 -8.31 24.43
N MET A 236 4.16 -9.62 24.46
CA MET A 236 3.74 -10.54 23.41
C MET A 236 2.21 -10.71 23.34
N GLN A 237 1.49 -10.67 24.48
CA GLN A 237 0.03 -10.65 24.51
C GLN A 237 -0.53 -9.39 23.82
N VAL A 238 0.09 -8.22 24.04
CA VAL A 238 -0.28 -6.98 23.32
C VAL A 238 -0.11 -7.16 21.81
N ALA A 239 1.04 -7.68 21.36
CA ALA A 239 1.29 -7.91 19.93
C ALA A 239 0.31 -8.91 19.32
N GLY A 240 0.07 -10.04 19.99
CA GLY A 240 -0.85 -11.08 19.53
C GLY A 240 -2.28 -10.57 19.41
N GLU A 241 -2.74 -9.78 20.38
CA GLU A 241 -4.08 -9.19 20.34
C GLU A 241 -4.21 -8.13 19.23
N PHE A 242 -3.17 -7.31 19.02
CA PHE A 242 -3.13 -6.39 17.88
C PHE A 242 -3.33 -7.15 16.55
N TRP A 243 -2.56 -8.21 16.32
CA TRP A 243 -2.69 -9.01 15.10
C TRP A 243 -4.07 -9.67 14.99
N ARG A 244 -4.61 -10.19 16.09
CA ARG A 244 -5.97 -10.77 16.12
C ARG A 244 -7.00 -9.75 15.63
N VAL A 245 -6.94 -8.52 16.13
CA VAL A 245 -7.86 -7.44 15.75
C VAL A 245 -7.64 -6.98 14.31
N GLN A 246 -6.39 -6.73 13.91
CA GLN A 246 -6.06 -6.29 12.55
C GLN A 246 -6.47 -7.33 11.51
N GLY A 247 -6.09 -8.60 11.72
CA GLY A 247 -6.45 -9.69 10.82
C GLY A 247 -7.96 -9.89 10.73
N ALA A 248 -8.69 -9.84 11.85
CA ALA A 248 -10.14 -9.97 11.85
C ALA A 248 -10.81 -8.86 11.03
N MET A 249 -10.37 -7.61 11.18
CA MET A 249 -10.86 -6.46 10.42
C MET A 249 -10.66 -6.64 8.91
N ILE A 250 -9.46 -7.08 8.48
CA ILE A 250 -9.16 -7.35 7.07
C ILE A 250 -10.04 -8.49 6.55
N ARG A 251 -10.14 -9.60 7.29
CA ARG A 251 -10.97 -10.76 6.91
C ARG A 251 -12.44 -10.40 6.77
N GLU A 252 -12.97 -9.59 7.68
CA GLU A 252 -14.37 -9.14 7.65
C GLU A 252 -14.64 -8.25 6.42
N ALA A 253 -13.78 -7.27 6.17
CA ALA A 253 -13.90 -6.39 5.02
C ALA A 253 -13.78 -7.16 3.69
N VAL A 254 -12.88 -8.14 3.60
CA VAL A 254 -12.77 -9.04 2.44
C VAL A 254 -14.05 -9.87 2.27
N SER A 255 -14.56 -10.47 3.35
CA SER A 255 -15.80 -11.26 3.32
C SER A 255 -16.99 -10.44 2.84
N ASP A 256 -17.13 -9.21 3.33
CA ASP A 256 -18.20 -8.30 2.91
C ASP A 256 -18.06 -7.84 1.47
N ALA A 257 -16.84 -7.57 1.02
CA ALA A 257 -16.57 -7.26 -0.38
C ALA A 257 -16.87 -8.47 -1.30
N GLN A 258 -16.52 -9.70 -0.91
CA GLN A 258 -16.88 -10.92 -1.63
C GLN A 258 -18.40 -11.10 -1.73
N LYS A 259 -19.13 -10.96 -0.62
CA LYS A 259 -20.61 -11.06 -0.61
C LYS A 259 -21.27 -10.04 -1.52
N ARG A 260 -20.79 -8.80 -1.53
CA ARG A 260 -21.35 -7.71 -2.36
C ARG A 260 -21.03 -7.87 -3.84
N SER A 261 -19.85 -8.39 -4.17
CA SER A 261 -19.32 -8.41 -5.55
C SER A 261 -19.46 -9.75 -6.25
N GLY A 262 -19.67 -10.84 -5.51
CA GLY A 262 -19.60 -12.21 -6.02
C GLY A 262 -18.18 -12.74 -6.24
N ALA A 263 -17.15 -12.01 -5.81
CA ALA A 263 -15.75 -12.43 -5.96
C ALA A 263 -15.47 -13.72 -5.16
N ARG A 264 -14.69 -14.63 -5.76
CA ARG A 264 -14.36 -15.94 -5.21
C ARG A 264 -12.90 -16.07 -4.87
N THR A 265 -12.02 -15.56 -5.74
CA THR A 265 -10.57 -15.72 -5.63
C THR A 265 -9.99 -14.52 -4.90
N ILE A 266 -9.29 -14.73 -3.79
CA ILE A 266 -8.58 -13.66 -3.08
C ILE A 266 -7.16 -13.62 -3.60
N LEU A 267 -6.69 -12.44 -4.00
CA LEU A 267 -5.32 -12.15 -4.42
C LEU A 267 -4.69 -11.24 -3.38
N THR A 268 -3.48 -11.53 -2.94
CA THR A 268 -2.74 -10.64 -2.01
C THR A 268 -1.54 -10.01 -2.70
N ALA A 269 -1.33 -8.73 -2.44
CA ALA A 269 -0.20 -7.94 -2.93
C ALA A 269 0.36 -7.03 -1.83
N GLY A 270 1.44 -6.32 -2.17
CA GLY A 270 2.13 -5.41 -1.28
C GLY A 270 3.04 -6.13 -0.28
N ILE A 271 3.70 -5.34 0.57
CA ILE A 271 4.67 -5.85 1.56
C ILE A 271 4.03 -6.82 2.57
N GLY A 272 2.70 -6.77 2.71
CA GLY A 272 1.91 -7.66 3.54
C GLY A 272 1.45 -8.96 2.88
N ALA A 273 1.74 -9.20 1.60
CA ALA A 273 1.19 -10.32 0.84
C ALA A 273 1.49 -11.68 1.47
N GLY A 274 2.76 -11.93 1.82
CA GLY A 274 3.19 -13.20 2.41
C GLY A 274 2.56 -13.52 3.77
N LEU A 275 2.16 -12.49 4.53
CA LEU A 275 1.42 -12.64 5.79
C LEU A 275 -0.07 -12.92 5.54
N LEU A 276 -0.68 -12.18 4.61
CA LEU A 276 -2.12 -12.27 4.35
C LEU A 276 -2.51 -13.51 3.54
N ALA A 277 -1.65 -13.97 2.62
CA ALA A 277 -1.92 -15.13 1.78
C ALA A 277 -2.34 -16.37 2.58
N PRO A 278 -1.53 -16.88 3.54
CA PRO A 278 -1.93 -18.01 4.37
C PRO A 278 -3.10 -17.67 5.31
N TYR A 279 -3.19 -16.42 5.79
CA TYR A 279 -4.25 -16.01 6.71
C TYR A 279 -5.64 -16.02 6.05
N LEU A 280 -5.74 -15.58 4.79
CA LEU A 280 -6.98 -15.48 4.02
C LEU A 280 -7.24 -16.68 3.11
N GLY A 281 -6.28 -17.58 2.93
CA GLY A 281 -6.36 -18.64 1.91
C GLY A 281 -6.30 -18.07 0.50
N ALA A 282 -5.48 -17.04 0.30
CA ALA A 282 -5.37 -16.26 -0.93
C ALA A 282 -4.17 -16.68 -1.79
N LEU A 283 -4.20 -16.29 -3.07
CA LEU A 283 -3.07 -16.41 -3.99
C LEU A 283 -2.12 -15.22 -3.78
N ASP A 284 -0.85 -15.53 -3.51
CA ASP A 284 0.20 -14.54 -3.31
C ASP A 284 0.76 -14.06 -4.66
N LEU A 285 0.39 -12.83 -5.07
CA LEU A 285 0.82 -12.29 -6.36
C LEU A 285 2.35 -12.09 -6.45
N SER A 286 3.06 -12.01 -5.32
CA SER A 286 4.53 -11.94 -5.34
C SER A 286 5.18 -13.21 -5.89
N ARG A 287 4.49 -14.35 -5.75
CA ARG A 287 4.95 -15.64 -6.28
C ARG A 287 4.56 -15.86 -7.74
N GLU A 288 3.42 -15.30 -8.13
CA GLU A 288 2.87 -15.44 -9.49
C GLU A 288 3.51 -14.46 -10.49
N LEU A 289 3.67 -13.20 -10.09
CA LEU A 289 4.19 -12.13 -10.95
C LEU A 289 5.70 -11.94 -10.81
N GLY A 290 6.33 -12.51 -9.78
CA GLY A 290 7.76 -12.36 -9.54
C GLY A 290 8.15 -10.90 -9.22
N PRO A 291 9.31 -10.40 -9.72
CA PRO A 291 9.86 -9.10 -9.34
C PRO A 291 8.94 -7.89 -9.55
N VAL A 292 7.99 -7.98 -10.48
CA VAL A 292 7.08 -6.85 -10.77
C VAL A 292 5.94 -6.70 -9.75
N ALA A 293 5.74 -7.68 -8.87
CA ALA A 293 4.70 -7.62 -7.85
C ALA A 293 4.91 -6.46 -6.86
N ASP A 294 6.16 -6.16 -6.50
CA ASP A 294 6.50 -5.05 -5.60
C ASP A 294 6.21 -3.68 -6.24
N ALA A 295 6.14 -3.66 -7.58
CA ALA A 295 5.80 -2.52 -8.40
C ALA A 295 4.48 -2.70 -9.17
N LEU A 296 3.53 -3.44 -8.59
CA LEU A 296 2.28 -3.82 -9.26
C LEU A 296 1.58 -2.66 -9.98
N PRO A 297 1.38 -1.45 -9.40
CA PRO A 297 0.73 -0.36 -10.12
C PRO A 297 1.49 0.10 -11.37
N ALA A 298 2.83 0.16 -11.30
CA ALA A 298 3.68 0.53 -12.43
C ALA A 298 3.62 -0.55 -13.53
N PHE A 299 3.71 -1.82 -13.15
CA PHE A 299 3.57 -2.92 -14.11
C PHE A 299 2.17 -2.98 -14.73
N ALA A 300 1.14 -2.80 -13.91
CA ALA A 300 -0.25 -2.82 -14.34
C ALA A 300 -0.56 -1.70 -15.33
N VAL A 301 -0.12 -0.46 -15.08
CA VAL A 301 -0.39 0.66 -15.99
C VAL A 301 0.31 0.47 -17.34
N MET A 302 1.51 -0.12 -17.35
CA MET A 302 2.19 -0.53 -18.59
C MET A 302 1.35 -1.55 -19.37
N GLU A 303 0.91 -2.63 -18.73
CA GLU A 303 0.13 -3.69 -19.40
C GLU A 303 -1.25 -3.21 -19.88
N VAL A 304 -1.91 -2.36 -19.09
CA VAL A 304 -3.17 -1.70 -19.49
C VAL A 304 -2.94 -0.82 -20.72
N PHE A 305 -1.82 -0.09 -20.79
CA PHE A 305 -1.49 0.73 -21.96
C PHE A 305 -1.11 -0.10 -23.19
N LYS A 306 -0.38 -1.21 -23.05
CA LYS A 306 -0.11 -2.14 -24.16
C LYS A 306 -1.41 -2.58 -24.83
N ARG A 307 -2.41 -2.93 -24.03
CA ARG A 307 -3.71 -3.43 -24.49
C ARG A 307 -4.57 -2.34 -25.14
N SER A 308 -4.44 -1.08 -24.74
CA SER A 308 -5.23 0.00 -25.34
C SER A 308 -4.74 0.39 -26.75
N ARG A 309 -3.55 -0.07 -27.16
CA ARG A 309 -2.96 0.20 -28.49
C ARG A 309 -3.07 -0.96 -29.49
N GLY A 310 -3.51 -2.15 -29.05
CA GLY A 310 -3.68 -3.35 -29.89
C GLY A 310 -5.15 -3.71 -30.08
#